data_AF-A0AAW9KMU3-F1
#
_entry.id   AF-A0AAW9KMU3-F1
#
_cell.length_a   1.000
_cell.length_b   1.000
_cell.length_c   1.000
_cell.angle_alpha   90.00
_cell.angle_beta   90.00
_cell.angle_gamma   90.00
#
_symmetry.space_group_name_H-M   'P 1'
#
loop_
_entity.id
_entity.type
_entity.pdbx_description
1 polymer ?
#
loop_
_entity_poly.entity_id
_entity_poly.type
_entity_poly.pdbx_seq_one_letter_code
_entity_poly.pdbx_strand_id
1 'polypeptide(L)'
;VLWNETLQEIQVSIMGKIQLEVIKEIALERFNLKIEFGPCEIMYKETIENKIYGYGHFEPLKHYAEVHLKIEPNKRGEGITFENKCHADDLTTGNQNLIKTHIFEKNHHGLLTGSPITDIKVTLLTGRAHNKHTE
;
A
#
# COMPACT_ATOMS: atom_id res chain seq x y z
N VAL A 1 -11.81 4.43 14.67
CA VAL A 1 -12.52 3.16 14.90
C VAL A 1 -12.69 2.52 13.55
N LEU A 2 -12.16 1.32 13.35
CA LEU A 2 -12.24 0.57 12.11
C LEU A 2 -12.94 -0.76 12.41
N TRP A 3 -13.89 -1.15 11.57
CA TRP A 3 -14.52 -2.47 11.65
C TRP A 3 -13.75 -3.42 10.74
N ASN A 4 -13.29 -4.55 11.28
CA ASN A 4 -12.71 -5.63 10.51
C ASN A 4 -13.79 -6.69 10.26
N GLU A 5 -14.34 -6.72 9.04
CA GLU A 5 -15.42 -7.65 8.66
C GLU A 5 -15.02 -9.12 8.76
N THR A 6 -13.74 -9.44 8.54
CA THR A 6 -13.26 -10.83 8.48
C THR A 6 -13.10 -11.45 9.86
N LEU A 7 -12.63 -10.66 10.82
CA LEU A 7 -12.47 -11.07 12.22
C LEU A 7 -13.71 -10.79 13.07
N GLN A 8 -14.67 -10.01 12.55
CA GLN A 8 -15.80 -9.46 13.29
C GLN A 8 -15.37 -8.66 14.53
N GLU A 9 -14.29 -7.88 14.39
CA GLU A 9 -13.69 -7.11 15.49
C GLU A 9 -13.74 -5.60 15.23
N ILE A 10 -13.94 -4.84 16.31
CA ILE A 10 -13.84 -3.38 16.31
C ILE A 10 -12.42 -2.99 16.76
N GLN A 11 -11.65 -2.41 15.84
CA GLN A 11 -10.33 -1.89 16.13
C GLN A 11 -10.39 -0.40 16.51
N VAL A 12 -9.82 -0.06 17.66
CA VAL A 12 -9.77 1.30 18.19
C VAL A 12 -8.31 1.70 18.35
N SER A 13 -7.89 2.80 17.70
CA SER A 13 -6.58 3.40 17.94
C SER A 13 -6.63 4.27 19.19
N ILE A 14 -5.71 4.03 20.11
CA ILE A 14 -5.71 4.58 21.46
C ILE A 14 -4.28 4.96 21.84
N MET A 15 -4.12 6.04 22.60
CA MET A 15 -2.80 6.58 22.93
C MET A 15 -2.23 6.01 24.24
N GLY A 16 -3.06 5.38 25.09
CA GLY A 16 -2.58 4.82 26.35
C GLY A 16 -3.58 3.96 27.11
N LYS A 17 -3.09 3.26 28.12
CA LYS A 17 -3.87 2.27 28.90
C LYS A 17 -5.05 2.88 29.65
N ILE A 18 -4.93 4.11 30.14
CA ILE A 18 -6.00 4.80 30.87
C ILE A 18 -7.24 4.98 29.98
N GLN A 19 -7.06 5.23 28.67
CA GLN A 19 -8.19 5.39 27.76
C GLN A 19 -9.00 4.09 27.59
N LEU A 20 -8.36 2.92 27.72
CA LEU A 20 -9.06 1.63 27.69
C LEU A 20 -10.01 1.47 28.88
N GLU A 21 -9.55 1.83 30.08
CA GLU A 21 -10.36 1.75 31.30
C GLU A 21 -11.57 2.69 31.22
N VAL A 22 -11.36 3.92 30.74
CA VAL A 22 -12.44 4.89 30.55
C VAL A 22 -13.46 4.40 29.52
N ILE A 23 -13.04 3.82 28.39
CA ILE A 23 -13.96 3.29 27.38
C ILE A 23 -14.77 2.10 27.93
N LYS A 24 -14.13 1.22 28.73
CA LYS A 24 -14.81 0.13 29.43
C LYS A 24 -15.92 0.67 30.34
N GLU A 25 -15.62 1.68 31.15
CA GLU A 25 -16.59 2.27 32.06
C GLU A 25 -17.74 2.95 31.30
N ILE A 26 -17.42 3.75 30.27
CA ILE A 26 -18.44 4.42 29.45
C ILE A 26 -19.35 3.42 28.74
N ALA A 27 -18.80 2.31 28.22
CA ALA A 27 -19.58 1.27 27.55
C ALA A 27 -20.56 0.59 28.53
N LEU A 28 -20.11 0.36 29.76
CA LEU A 28 -20.93 -0.22 30.82
C LEU A 28 -22.01 0.76 31.27
N GLU A 29 -21.65 2.00 31.62
CA GLU A 29 -22.60 2.98 32.17
C GLU A 29 -23.64 3.45 31.15
N ARG A 30 -23.23 3.76 29.91
CA ARG A 30 -24.14 4.32 28.90
C ARG A 30 -24.94 3.28 28.14
N PHE A 31 -24.35 2.12 27.89
CA PHE A 31 -24.92 1.13 26.98
C PHE A 31 -25.18 -0.22 27.66
N ASN A 32 -24.80 -0.38 28.93
CA ASN A 32 -24.90 -1.64 29.67
C ASN A 32 -24.19 -2.81 28.97
N LEU A 33 -23.09 -2.50 28.27
CA LEU A 33 -22.29 -3.46 27.52
C LEU A 33 -20.98 -3.75 28.27
N LYS A 34 -20.77 -5.01 28.62
CA LYS A 34 -19.50 -5.47 29.19
C LYS A 34 -18.53 -5.81 28.06
N ILE A 35 -17.48 -5.01 27.92
CA ILE A 35 -16.46 -5.18 26.88
C ILE A 35 -15.12 -5.58 27.51
N GLU A 36 -14.35 -6.39 26.79
CA GLU A 36 -12.96 -6.72 27.14
C GLU A 36 -12.05 -6.42 25.95
N PHE A 37 -10.80 -6.05 26.26
CA PHE A 37 -9.79 -5.74 25.25
C PHE A 37 -8.74 -6.84 25.27
N GLY A 38 -8.43 -7.38 24.09
CA GLY A 38 -7.34 -8.32 23.90
C GLY A 38 -5.95 -7.68 24.02
N PRO A 39 -4.88 -8.45 23.78
CA PRO A 39 -3.53 -7.90 23.71
C PRO A 39 -3.46 -6.79 22.66
N CYS A 40 -2.74 -5.70 22.96
CA CYS A 40 -2.50 -4.64 22.00
C CYS A 40 -1.57 -5.15 20.90
N GLU A 41 -2.05 -5.15 19.67
CA GLU A 41 -1.22 -5.37 18.49
C GLU A 41 -0.74 -4.02 17.92
N ILE A 42 0.55 -3.93 17.65
CA ILE A 42 1.14 -2.76 17.00
C ILE A 42 1.11 -3.01 15.50
N MET A 43 0.37 -2.17 14.78
CA MET A 43 0.33 -2.20 13.31
C MET A 43 1.59 -1.56 12.76
N TYR A 44 2.64 -2.38 12.58
CA TYR A 44 3.85 -1.95 11.90
C TYR A 44 3.57 -1.64 10.43
N LYS A 45 4.32 -0.68 9.89
CA LYS A 45 4.37 -0.35 8.47
C LYS A 45 5.83 -0.29 8.05
N GLU A 46 6.09 -0.66 6.81
CA GLU A 46 7.44 -0.65 6.25
C GLU A 46 7.61 0.54 5.28
N THR A 47 8.82 1.08 5.21
CA THR A 47 9.20 2.09 4.24
C THR A 47 10.68 1.90 3.86
N ILE A 48 11.14 2.60 2.83
CA ILE A 48 12.53 2.54 2.37
C ILE A 48 13.31 3.76 2.87
N GLU A 49 14.63 3.60 3.02
CA GLU A 49 15.51 4.72 3.42
C GLU A 49 16.16 5.40 2.21
N ASN A 50 16.48 4.61 1.17
CA ASN A 50 17.25 5.07 0.01
C ASN A 50 16.43 4.97 -1.28
N LYS A 51 16.76 5.83 -2.24
CA LYS A 51 16.22 5.75 -3.61
C LYS A 51 16.74 4.49 -4.32
N ILE A 52 15.85 3.82 -5.03
CA ILE A 52 16.16 2.63 -5.83
C ILE A 52 15.47 2.66 -7.20
N TYR A 53 15.99 1.87 -8.13
CA TYR A 53 15.39 1.65 -9.45
C TYR A 53 14.90 0.20 -9.53
N GLY A 54 13.63 0.03 -9.84
CA GLY A 54 12.97 -1.26 -10.04
C GLY A 54 12.68 -1.50 -11.51
N TYR A 55 12.93 -2.72 -11.96
CA TYR A 55 12.72 -3.14 -13.34
C TYR A 55 11.77 -4.33 -13.35
N GLY A 56 10.63 -4.20 -14.01
CA GLY A 56 9.68 -5.29 -14.23
C GLY A 56 9.71 -5.71 -15.69
N HIS A 57 9.89 -7.00 -15.96
CA HIS A 57 9.82 -7.61 -17.29
C HIS A 57 8.79 -8.73 -17.28
N PHE A 58 7.95 -8.79 -18.31
CA PHE A 58 6.93 -9.80 -18.48
C PHE A 58 6.90 -10.30 -19.93
N GLU A 59 7.19 -11.59 -20.12
CA GLU A 59 7.24 -12.21 -21.45
C GLU A 59 6.73 -13.67 -21.54
N PRO A 60 5.44 -13.94 -21.32
CA PRO A 60 4.83 -15.20 -21.71
C PRO A 60 4.19 -15.14 -23.10
N LEU A 61 4.31 -16.24 -23.87
CA LEU A 61 3.52 -16.51 -25.09
C LEU A 61 3.45 -15.35 -26.10
N LYS A 62 4.61 -14.76 -26.44
CA LYS A 62 4.75 -13.64 -27.40
C LYS A 62 4.13 -12.31 -26.95
N HIS A 63 3.79 -12.15 -25.68
CA HIS A 63 3.50 -10.84 -25.10
C HIS A 63 4.78 -10.27 -24.51
N TYR A 64 4.99 -8.96 -24.63
CA TYR A 64 6.16 -8.30 -24.04
C TYR A 64 5.72 -7.00 -23.36
N ALA A 65 6.12 -6.87 -22.10
CA ALA A 65 6.02 -5.62 -21.36
C ALA A 65 7.23 -5.43 -20.44
N GLU A 66 7.84 -4.25 -20.48
CA GLU A 66 8.84 -3.81 -19.52
C GLU A 66 8.44 -2.48 -18.89
N VAL A 67 8.73 -2.32 -17.60
CA VAL A 67 8.42 -1.10 -16.83
C VAL A 67 9.60 -0.76 -15.93
N HIS A 68 10.08 0.48 -16.05
CA HIS A 68 11.16 1.00 -15.23
C HIS A 68 10.59 2.01 -14.23
N LEU A 69 10.71 1.67 -12.95
CA LEU A 69 10.23 2.48 -11.84
C LEU A 69 11.40 3.03 -11.05
N LYS A 70 11.24 4.27 -10.58
CA LYS A 70 12.08 4.84 -9.52
C LYS A 70 11.26 4.88 -8.24
N ILE A 71 11.77 4.30 -7.17
CA ILE A 71 11.09 4.28 -5.87
C ILE A 71 11.96 5.04 -4.88
N GLU A 72 11.37 6.03 -4.22
CA GLU A 72 12.06 6.92 -3.29
C GLU A 72 11.29 7.02 -1.97
N PRO A 73 11.98 7.26 -0.84
CA PRO A 73 11.30 7.57 0.41
C PRO A 73 10.43 8.83 0.23
N ASN A 74 9.26 8.81 0.83
CA ASN A 74 8.40 9.98 0.92
C ASN A 74 8.37 10.53 2.35
N LYS A 75 7.77 11.72 2.54
CA LYS A 75 7.57 12.26 3.88
C LYS A 75 6.64 11.36 4.68
N ARG A 76 6.89 11.30 5.99
CA ARG A 76 6.07 10.51 6.91
C ARG A 76 4.61 10.94 6.85
N GLY A 77 3.72 9.97 6.68
CA GLY A 77 2.27 10.18 6.62
C GLY A 77 1.72 10.56 5.25
N GLU A 78 2.55 10.68 4.21
CA GLU A 78 2.08 10.90 2.84
C GLU A 78 1.62 9.61 2.15
N GLY A 79 1.95 8.44 2.69
CA GLY A 79 1.57 7.17 2.10
C GLY A 79 2.26 6.90 0.76
N ILE A 80 1.59 6.16 -0.11
CA ILE A 80 2.12 5.83 -1.45
C ILE A 80 1.71 6.96 -2.41
N THR A 81 2.68 7.58 -3.06
CA THR A 81 2.44 8.58 -4.11
C THR A 81 2.95 8.06 -5.46
N PHE A 82 2.31 8.51 -6.54
CA PHE A 82 2.67 8.12 -7.90
C PHE A 82 2.91 9.33 -8.79
N GLU A 83 4.02 9.34 -9.50
CA GLU A 83 4.35 10.34 -10.52
C GLU A 83 4.64 9.64 -11.86
N ASN A 84 4.18 10.23 -12.96
CA ASN A 84 4.44 9.72 -14.30
C ASN A 84 5.38 10.66 -15.05
N LYS A 85 6.55 10.14 -15.45
CA LYS A 85 7.54 10.82 -16.30
C LYS A 85 7.76 10.12 -17.64
N CYS A 86 7.03 9.03 -17.91
CA CYS A 86 7.16 8.27 -19.14
C CYS A 86 6.53 9.02 -20.30
N HIS A 87 7.24 9.07 -21.43
CA HIS A 87 6.71 9.70 -22.64
C HIS A 87 5.62 8.82 -23.26
N ALA A 88 4.63 9.43 -23.90
CA ALA A 88 3.52 8.70 -24.53
C ALA A 88 3.99 7.79 -25.70
N ASP A 89 5.15 8.10 -26.28
CA ASP A 89 5.75 7.32 -27.36
C ASP A 89 6.40 6.03 -26.86
N ASP A 90 6.94 6.01 -25.65
CA ASP A 90 7.54 4.83 -25.03
C ASP A 90 6.44 3.84 -24.60
N LEU A 91 5.41 4.39 -23.95
CA LEU A 91 4.29 3.63 -23.45
C LEU A 91 3.00 4.42 -23.61
N THR A 92 1.96 3.80 -24.17
CA THR A 92 0.67 4.47 -24.39
C THR A 92 0.08 5.00 -23.07
N THR A 93 -0.62 6.12 -23.13
CA THR A 93 -1.27 6.73 -21.95
C THR A 93 -2.22 5.76 -21.23
N GLY A 94 -2.88 4.86 -21.98
CA GLY A 94 -3.72 3.81 -21.42
C GLY A 94 -2.93 2.85 -20.52
N ASN A 95 -1.77 2.38 -20.99
CA ASN A 95 -0.89 1.52 -20.21
C ASN A 95 -0.27 2.25 -19.01
N GLN A 96 0.10 3.52 -19.16
CA GLN A 96 0.59 4.34 -18.06
C GLN A 96 -0.46 4.49 -16.94
N ASN A 97 -1.72 4.73 -17.31
CA ASN A 97 -2.85 4.78 -16.37
C ASN A 97 -3.12 3.42 -15.71
N LEU A 98 -3.00 2.33 -16.48
CA LEU A 98 -3.18 0.98 -15.96
C LEU A 98 -2.11 0.61 -14.93
N ILE A 99 -0.85 0.98 -15.16
CA ILE A 99 0.24 0.84 -14.17
C ILE A 99 -0.11 1.60 -12.90
N LYS A 100 -0.55 2.86 -13.02
CA LYS A 100 -0.97 3.66 -11.87
C LYS A 100 -2.06 2.95 -11.07
N THR A 101 -3.10 2.48 -11.74
CA THR A 101 -4.20 1.75 -11.09
C THR A 101 -3.69 0.53 -10.32
N HIS A 102 -2.85 -0.30 -10.93
CA HIS A 102 -2.33 -1.50 -10.26
C HIS A 102 -1.40 -1.22 -9.07
N ILE A 103 -0.68 -0.09 -9.08
CA ILE A 103 0.12 0.33 -7.93
C ILE A 103 -0.79 0.60 -6.71
N PHE A 104 -2.00 1.10 -6.92
CA PHE A 104 -2.94 1.40 -5.83
C PHE A 104 -3.98 0.31 -5.57
N GLU A 105 -4.20 -0.59 -6.51
CA GLU A 105 -5.20 -1.66 -6.39
C GLU A 105 -4.79 -2.72 -5.36
N LYS A 106 -3.50 -3.05 -5.29
CA LYS A 106 -2.99 -4.08 -4.38
C LYS A 106 -2.20 -3.48 -3.24
N ASN A 107 -2.46 -3.98 -2.03
CA ASN A 107 -1.61 -3.70 -0.87
C ASN A 107 -0.24 -4.37 -1.07
N HIS A 108 0.82 -3.57 -1.00
CA HIS A 108 2.18 -4.05 -1.07
C HIS A 108 2.65 -4.45 0.32
N HIS A 109 3.22 -5.65 0.42
CA HIS A 109 3.78 -6.19 1.65
C HIS A 109 5.29 -5.98 1.62
N GLY A 110 5.83 -5.50 2.73
CA GLY A 110 7.26 -5.32 2.91
C GLY A 110 7.98 -6.65 3.11
N LEU A 111 9.30 -6.62 2.93
CA LEU A 111 10.14 -7.81 2.98
C LEU A 111 10.61 -8.15 4.40
N LEU A 112 10.63 -7.17 5.31
CA LEU A 112 11.23 -7.36 6.64
C LEU A 112 10.27 -8.11 7.58
N THR A 113 9.02 -7.67 7.64
CA THR A 113 8.01 -8.21 8.56
C THR A 113 6.73 -8.61 7.83
N GLY A 114 6.67 -8.49 6.51
CA GLY A 114 5.42 -8.69 5.75
C GLY A 114 4.40 -7.59 5.99
N SER A 115 4.81 -6.48 6.63
CA SER A 115 3.91 -5.40 7.01
C SER A 115 3.61 -4.51 5.81
N PRO A 116 2.46 -3.82 5.77
CA PRO A 116 2.09 -2.99 4.63
C PRO A 116 3.11 -1.86 4.40
N ILE A 117 3.45 -1.61 3.14
CA ILE A 117 4.38 -0.55 2.75
C ILE A 117 3.68 0.81 2.81
N THR A 118 4.40 1.84 3.25
CA THR A 118 3.93 3.21 3.35
C THR A 118 5.05 4.22 3.06
N ASP A 119 4.67 5.48 2.90
CA ASP A 119 5.57 6.63 2.73
C ASP A 119 6.63 6.41 1.63
N ILE A 120 6.18 5.97 0.45
CA ILE A 120 7.03 5.81 -0.73
C ILE A 120 6.48 6.61 -1.91
N LYS A 121 7.39 7.13 -2.73
CA LYS A 121 7.07 7.77 -4.00
C LYS A 121 7.51 6.87 -5.14
N VAL A 122 6.55 6.40 -5.94
CA VAL A 122 6.79 5.60 -7.14
C VAL A 122 6.72 6.51 -8.36
N THR A 123 7.80 6.58 -9.13
CA THR A 123 7.86 7.35 -10.38
C THR A 123 8.02 6.41 -11.56
N LEU A 124 7.08 6.44 -12.51
CA LEU A 124 7.21 5.73 -13.78
C LEU A 124 8.18 6.51 -14.68
N LEU A 125 9.32 5.92 -15.01
CA LEU A 125 10.36 6.57 -15.82
C LEU A 125 10.15 6.31 -17.31
N THR A 126 10.08 5.04 -17.68
CA THR A 126 9.93 4.57 -19.06
C THR A 126 9.39 3.13 -19.01
N GLY A 127 9.02 2.61 -20.16
CA GLY A 127 8.59 1.23 -20.32
C GLY A 127 8.33 0.96 -21.79
N ARG A 128 8.11 -0.30 -22.14
CA ARG A 128 7.71 -0.70 -23.47
C ARG A 128 6.65 -1.77 -23.38
N ALA A 129 5.74 -1.76 -24.35
CA ALA A 129 4.76 -2.83 -24.51
C ALA A 129 4.62 -3.12 -26.00
N HIS A 130 4.74 -4.39 -26.39
CA HIS A 130 4.49 -4.82 -27.76
C HIS A 130 3.25 -5.70 -27.85
N ASN A 131 2.36 -5.31 -28.76
CA ASN A 131 1.14 -6.05 -29.08
C ASN A 131 1.35 -7.13 -30.15
N LYS A 132 2.48 -7.14 -30.87
CA LYS A 132 2.67 -7.99 -32.05
C LYS A 132 3.81 -9.01 -31.91
N HIS A 133 3.40 -10.27 -32.02
CA HIS A 133 4.03 -11.37 -32.74
C HIS A 133 5.27 -10.94 -33.54
N THR A 134 6.47 -11.33 -33.09
CA THR A 134 7.54 -11.60 -34.05
C THR A 134 7.00 -12.64 -35.04
N GLU A 135 6.85 -12.23 -36.30
CA GLU A 135 6.87 -13.16 -37.45
C GLU A 135 8.22 -13.86 -37.54
#